data_AF-A0A1B0APT7-F1
#
_entry.id   AF-A0A1B0APT7-F1
#
_cell.length_a   1.000
_cell.length_b   1.000
_cell.length_c   1.000
_cell.angle_alpha   90.00
_cell.angle_beta   90.00
_cell.angle_gamma   90.00
#
_symmetry.space_group_name_H-M   'P 1'
#
loop_
_entity.id
_entity.type
_entity.pdbx_description
1 polymer ?
#
loop_
_entity_poly.entity_id
_entity_poly.type
_entity_poly.pdbx_seq_one_letter_code
_entity_poly.pdbx_strand_id
1 'polypeptide(L)'
;MLRKCVFFGELEKRLRQTVWPFLLKCHSFSSTFEDRTVLTDIKRQECEEFTRRRLYSPKEQIYFWKTVQCIVEKGVVRTDRSNPLFCGEDNPKTEIMKNIIKLCLLQYRYFLFTRYERSFNPGFMRNTK
;
A
#
# COMPACT_ATOMS: atom_id res chain seq x y z
N MET A 1 6.61 8.16 -24.53
CA MET A 1 8.04 8.48 -24.31
C MET A 1 8.53 8.09 -22.90
N LEU A 2 7.77 8.35 -21.83
CA LEU A 2 8.21 8.08 -20.44
C LEU A 2 8.75 6.67 -20.16
N ARG A 3 8.07 5.61 -20.65
CA ARG A 3 8.51 4.22 -20.43
C ARG A 3 9.85 3.88 -21.07
N LYS A 4 10.20 4.55 -22.19
CA LYS A 4 11.49 4.37 -22.85
C LYS A 4 12.60 5.02 -22.03
N CYS A 5 12.41 6.25 -21.55
CA CYS A 5 13.37 6.95 -20.70
C CYS A 5 13.68 6.20 -19.39
N VAL A 6 12.68 5.56 -18.78
CA VAL A 6 12.87 4.69 -17.60
C VAL A 6 13.67 3.45 -17.96
N PHE A 7 13.40 2.84 -19.13
CA PHE A 7 14.08 1.64 -19.59
C PHE A 7 15.56 1.87 -19.92
N PHE A 8 15.90 3.04 -20.48
CA PHE A 8 17.28 3.44 -20.79
C PHE A 8 18.06 3.99 -19.58
N GLY A 9 17.46 4.04 -18.39
CA GLY A 9 18.17 4.32 -17.13
C GLY A 9 18.43 5.79 -16.82
N GLU A 10 18.12 6.73 -17.71
CA GLU A 10 18.34 8.17 -17.54
C GLU A 10 17.29 8.88 -16.67
N LEU A 11 16.66 8.16 -15.72
CA LEU A 11 15.73 8.80 -14.79
C LEU A 11 16.44 9.29 -13.53
N GLU A 12 16.63 10.60 -13.46
CA GLU A 12 17.18 11.31 -12.30
C GLU A 12 16.42 10.94 -11.01
N LYS A 13 17.15 10.77 -9.89
CA LYS A 13 16.58 10.35 -8.60
C LYS A 13 15.43 11.25 -8.13
N ARG A 14 15.49 12.56 -8.41
CA ARG A 14 14.46 13.53 -8.03
C ARG A 14 13.13 13.29 -8.78
N LEU A 15 13.23 12.98 -10.06
CA LEU A 15 12.07 12.73 -10.92
C LEU A 15 11.35 11.42 -10.59
N ARG A 16 12.01 10.46 -9.92
CA ARG A 16 11.40 9.18 -9.51
C ARG A 16 10.16 9.38 -8.64
N GLN A 17 10.19 10.36 -7.73
CA GLN A 17 9.05 10.64 -6.85
C GLN A 17 7.80 11.06 -7.64
N THR A 18 7.97 11.82 -8.72
CA THR A 18 6.87 12.30 -9.57
C THR A 18 6.46 11.24 -10.60
N VAL A 19 7.41 10.48 -11.14
CA VAL A 19 7.18 9.54 -12.26
C VAL A 19 6.63 8.19 -11.79
N TRP A 20 7.04 7.70 -10.62
CA TRP A 20 6.62 6.40 -10.12
C TRP A 20 5.10 6.24 -9.96
N PRO A 21 4.35 7.23 -9.44
CA PRO A 21 2.89 7.14 -9.38
C PRO A 21 2.24 6.87 -10.75
N PHE A 22 2.77 7.40 -11.85
CA PHE A 22 2.26 7.13 -13.19
C PHE A 22 2.63 5.72 -13.69
N LEU A 23 3.84 5.25 -13.37
CA LEU A 23 4.29 3.89 -13.74
C LEU A 23 3.53 2.81 -12.97
N LEU A 24 3.28 3.04 -11.68
CA LEU A 24 2.51 2.16 -10.80
C LEU A 24 0.99 2.27 -11.01
N LYS A 25 0.55 3.01 -12.04
CA LYS A 25 -0.87 3.25 -12.36
C LYS A 25 -1.67 3.88 -11.21
N CYS A 26 -0.99 4.57 -10.30
CA CYS A 26 -1.61 5.33 -9.21
C CYS A 26 -2.21 6.65 -9.72
N HIS A 27 -1.65 7.21 -10.79
CA HIS A 27 -2.20 8.36 -11.52
C HIS A 27 -2.36 8.01 -13.00
N SER A 28 -3.43 8.53 -13.63
CA SER A 28 -3.57 8.47 -15.08
C SER A 28 -2.62 9.48 -15.74
N PHE A 29 -2.08 9.13 -16.91
CA PHE A 29 -1.29 10.07 -17.72
C PHE A 29 -2.12 11.27 -18.23
N SER A 30 -3.45 11.13 -18.22
CA SER A 30 -4.39 12.18 -18.63
C SER A 30 -4.90 13.04 -17.46
N SER A 31 -4.51 12.75 -16.21
CA SER A 31 -5.07 13.45 -15.04
C SER A 31 -4.46 14.85 -14.88
N THR A 32 -5.27 15.81 -14.44
CA THR A 32 -4.79 17.16 -14.11
C THR A 32 -4.05 17.18 -12.77
N PHE A 33 -3.46 18.32 -12.41
CA PHE A 33 -2.82 18.48 -11.10
C PHE A 33 -3.86 18.44 -9.97
N GLU A 34 -5.02 19.05 -10.17
CA GLU A 34 -6.14 19.07 -9.23
C GLU A 34 -6.71 17.66 -8.99
N ASP A 35 -6.86 16.86 -10.06
CA ASP A 35 -7.27 15.45 -9.91
C ASP A 35 -6.27 14.67 -9.05
N ARG A 36 -4.96 14.97 -9.18
CA ARG A 36 -3.92 14.28 -8.40
C ARG A 36 -3.94 14.68 -6.92
N THR A 37 -4.23 15.95 -6.60
CA THR A 37 -4.36 16.38 -5.20
C THR A 37 -5.57 15.71 -4.55
N VAL A 38 -6.70 15.68 -5.25
CA VAL A 38 -7.92 14.99 -4.77
C VAL A 38 -7.67 13.48 -4.59
N LEU A 39 -7.05 12.81 -5.57
CA LEU A 39 -6.72 11.38 -5.46
C LEU A 39 -5.76 11.10 -4.30
N THR A 40 -4.83 12.01 -4.01
CA THR A 40 -3.90 11.87 -2.89
C THR A 40 -4.65 11.98 -1.56
N ASP A 41 -5.59 12.93 -1.46
CA ASP A 41 -6.42 13.10 -0.26
C ASP A 41 -7.36 11.92 -0.03
N ILE A 42 -7.98 11.39 -1.08
CA ILE A 42 -8.81 10.18 -0.98
C ILE A 42 -7.98 9.01 -0.47
N LYS A 43 -6.80 8.76 -1.07
CA LYS A 43 -5.92 7.66 -0.63
C LYS A 43 -5.41 7.84 0.79
N ARG A 44 -5.16 9.08 1.22
CA ARG A 44 -4.80 9.40 2.60
C ARG A 44 -5.95 9.03 3.55
N GLN A 45 -7.17 9.46 3.24
CA GLN A 45 -8.35 9.12 4.05
C GLN A 45 -8.60 7.61 4.10
N GLU A 46 -8.46 6.91 2.98
CA GLU A 46 -8.56 5.44 2.94
C GLU A 46 -7.51 4.80 3.85
N CYS A 47 -6.25 5.24 3.77
CA CYS A 47 -5.16 4.74 4.61
C CYS A 47 -5.43 4.96 6.10
N GLU A 48 -5.92 6.14 6.47
CA GLU A 48 -6.33 6.47 7.83
C GLU A 48 -7.52 5.62 8.30
N GLU A 49 -8.51 5.41 7.44
CA GLU A 49 -9.66 4.58 7.74
C GLU A 49 -9.30 3.11 7.92
N PHE A 50 -8.47 2.55 7.04
CA PHE A 50 -7.94 1.20 7.19
C PHE A 50 -7.13 1.05 8.49
N THR A 51 -6.36 2.07 8.85
CA THR A 51 -5.62 2.12 10.11
C THR A 51 -6.55 2.21 11.32
N ARG A 52 -7.70 2.89 11.21
CA ARG A 52 -8.69 3.00 12.28
C ARG A 52 -9.50 1.71 12.46
N ARG A 53 -9.95 1.10 11.36
CA ARG A 53 -10.69 -0.18 11.37
C ARG A 53 -9.88 -1.31 12.00
N ARG A 54 -8.54 -1.23 11.96
CA ARG A 54 -7.59 -2.12 12.65
C ARG A 54 -7.72 -2.13 14.17
N LEU A 55 -8.25 -1.07 14.80
CA LEU A 55 -8.35 -0.99 16.27
C LEU A 55 -9.54 -1.76 16.86
N TYR A 56 -10.50 -2.21 16.04
CA TYR A 56 -11.84 -2.60 16.53
C TYR A 56 -12.26 -4.07 16.33
N SER A 57 -11.41 -4.98 15.81
CA SER A 57 -11.88 -6.32 15.37
C SER A 57 -11.39 -7.50 16.24
N PRO A 58 -12.21 -8.57 16.45
CA PRO A 58 -12.01 -9.56 17.51
C PRO A 58 -11.19 -10.80 17.13
N LYS A 59 -10.97 -11.67 18.14
CA LYS A 59 -10.14 -12.90 18.27
C LYS A 59 -9.51 -13.56 17.03
N GLU A 60 -10.23 -13.77 15.92
CA GLU A 60 -9.67 -14.35 14.68
C GLU A 60 -8.58 -13.47 14.05
N GLN A 61 -8.64 -12.16 14.29
CA GLN A 61 -7.61 -11.23 13.84
C GLN A 61 -6.27 -11.42 14.56
N ILE A 62 -6.26 -11.95 15.79
CA ILE A 62 -5.02 -12.08 16.58
C ILE A 62 -4.02 -13.00 15.88
N TYR A 63 -4.47 -14.14 15.34
CA TYR A 63 -3.60 -15.09 14.65
C TYR A 63 -3.07 -14.51 13.34
N PHE A 64 -3.94 -13.80 12.60
CA PHE A 64 -3.54 -13.07 11.40
C PHE A 64 -2.50 -11.99 11.72
N TRP A 65 -2.72 -11.19 12.78
CA TRP A 65 -1.80 -10.14 13.21
C TRP A 65 -0.45 -10.70 13.65
N LYS A 66 -0.44 -11.83 14.37
CA LYS A 66 0.81 -12.54 14.70
C LYS A 66 1.55 -13.00 13.44
N THR A 67 0.83 -13.50 12.44
CA THR A 67 1.41 -13.93 11.16
C THR A 67 1.99 -12.75 10.39
N VAL A 68 1.22 -11.66 10.27
CA VAL A 68 1.66 -10.42 9.63
C VAL A 68 2.86 -9.83 10.36
N GLN A 69 2.84 -9.78 11.68
CA GLN A 69 3.96 -9.31 12.50
C GLN A 69 5.21 -10.15 12.24
N CYS A 70 5.10 -11.47 12.21
CA CYS A 70 6.21 -12.36 11.86
C CYS A 70 6.77 -12.08 10.45
N ILE A 71 5.91 -11.88 9.45
CA ILE A 71 6.33 -11.57 8.07
C ILE A 71 7.07 -10.22 8.03
N VAL A 72 6.52 -9.23 8.72
CA VAL A 72 7.07 -7.87 8.77
C VAL A 72 8.42 -7.85 9.48
N GLU A 73 8.54 -8.47 10.64
CA GLU A 73 9.79 -8.54 11.41
C GLU A 73 10.88 -9.28 10.60
N LYS A 74 10.54 -10.42 9.98
CA LYS A 74 11.47 -11.14 9.09
C LYS A 74 11.86 -10.31 7.87
N GLY A 75 10.96 -9.51 7.32
CA GLY A 75 11.23 -8.61 6.20
C GLY A 75 12.16 -7.45 6.59
N VAL A 76 11.96 -6.87 7.78
CA VAL A 76 12.77 -5.77 8.31
C VAL A 76 14.20 -6.22 8.62
N VAL A 77 14.39 -7.41 9.19
CA VAL A 77 15.75 -7.95 9.46
C VAL A 77 16.52 -8.19 8.15
N ARG A 78 15.82 -8.51 7.06
CA ARG A 78 16.39 -8.65 5.71
C ARG A 78 16.52 -7.34 4.94
N THR A 79 16.01 -6.24 5.49
CA THR A 79 16.13 -4.92 4.86
C THR A 79 17.56 -4.43 5.06
N ASP A 80 18.18 -4.02 3.98
CA ASP A 80 19.60 -3.67 3.95
C ASP A 80 19.92 -2.50 4.90
N ARG A 81 20.53 -2.81 6.05
CA ARG A 81 20.97 -1.84 7.05
C ARG A 81 22.21 -1.06 6.60
N SER A 82 22.85 -1.46 5.51
CA SER A 82 23.94 -0.69 4.90
C SER A 82 23.43 0.51 4.10
N ASN A 83 22.12 0.55 3.78
CA ASN A 83 21.50 1.72 3.18
C ASN A 83 21.41 2.86 4.21
N PRO A 84 21.94 4.07 3.91
CA PRO A 84 21.85 5.24 4.80
C PRO A 84 20.42 5.60 5.22
N LEU A 85 19.41 5.24 4.41
CA LEU A 85 18.00 5.49 4.71
C LEU A 85 17.46 4.60 5.85
N PHE A 86 18.05 3.43 6.09
CA PHE A 86 17.61 2.46 7.10
C PHE A 86 18.69 2.15 8.14
N CYS A 87 19.77 2.95 8.16
CA CYS A 87 20.84 2.82 9.13
C CYS A 87 20.40 3.37 10.50
N GLY A 88 20.92 2.78 11.59
CA GLY A 88 20.60 3.11 12.99
C GLY A 88 19.55 2.19 13.63
N GLU A 89 19.75 1.85 14.91
CA GLU A 89 18.71 1.23 15.75
C GLU A 89 17.59 2.26 15.97
N ASP A 90 16.32 1.83 15.91
CA ASP A 90 15.11 2.68 16.00
C ASP A 90 14.94 3.78 14.92
N ASN A 91 15.15 3.43 13.65
CA ASN A 91 14.86 4.36 12.54
C ASN A 91 13.33 4.49 12.29
N PRO A 92 12.75 5.72 12.31
CA PRO A 92 11.32 5.94 12.07
C PRO A 92 10.86 5.50 10.66
N LYS A 93 11.77 5.48 9.67
CA LYS A 93 11.47 4.98 8.32
C LYS A 93 11.22 3.48 8.30
N THR A 94 11.84 2.74 9.23
CA THR A 94 11.57 1.31 9.42
C THR A 94 10.15 1.11 9.93
N GLU A 95 9.67 1.92 10.87
CA GLU A 95 8.28 1.86 11.34
C GLU A 95 7.28 2.22 10.24
N ILE A 96 7.58 3.22 9.41
CA ILE A 96 6.76 3.54 8.23
C ILE A 96 6.68 2.32 7.30
N MET A 97 7.81 1.68 7.02
CA MET A 97 7.85 0.49 6.16
C MET A 97 7.05 -0.68 6.76
N LYS A 98 7.18 -0.92 8.07
CA LYS A 98 6.37 -1.92 8.79
C LYS A 98 4.88 -1.63 8.62
N ASN A 99 4.47 -0.37 8.76
CA ASN A 99 3.08 0.03 8.62
C ASN A 99 2.56 -0.13 7.19
N ILE A 100 3.35 0.23 6.17
CA ILE A 100 2.98 0.03 4.76
C ILE A 100 2.79 -1.46 4.44
N ILE A 101 3.73 -2.32 4.83
CA ILE A 101 3.63 -3.77 4.58
C ILE A 101 2.38 -4.34 5.25
N LYS A 102 2.11 -3.95 6.49
CA LYS A 102 0.89 -4.36 7.23
C LYS A 102 -0.37 -3.95 6.46
N LEU A 103 -0.45 -2.70 6.02
CA LEU A 103 -1.60 -2.19 5.26
C LEU A 103 -1.79 -2.93 3.93
N CYS A 104 -0.72 -3.19 3.19
CA CYS A 104 -0.81 -3.97 1.95
C CYS A 104 -1.33 -5.39 2.17
N LEU A 105 -0.86 -6.09 3.20
CA LEU A 105 -1.32 -7.44 3.52
C LEU A 105 -2.80 -7.48 3.94
N LEU A 106 -3.25 -6.45 4.67
CA LEU A 106 -4.67 -6.29 5.03
C LEU A 106 -5.53 -5.99 3.81
N GLN A 107 -5.10 -5.07 2.96
CA GLN A 107 -5.82 -4.74 1.74
C GLN A 107 -5.93 -5.96 0.82
N TYR A 108 -4.85 -6.74 0.69
CA TYR A 108 -4.87 -7.99 -0.06
C TYR A 108 -5.82 -9.01 0.55
N ARG A 109 -5.83 -9.17 1.88
CA ARG A 109 -6.77 -10.05 2.60
C ARG A 109 -8.22 -9.61 2.37
N TYR A 110 -8.52 -8.31 2.45
CA TYR A 110 -9.85 -7.77 2.20
C TYR A 110 -10.28 -7.95 0.74
N PHE A 111 -9.36 -7.76 -0.20
CA PHE A 111 -9.58 -8.05 -1.62
C PHE A 111 -9.88 -9.53 -1.87
N LEU A 112 -9.13 -10.45 -1.25
CA LEU A 112 -9.39 -11.88 -1.35
C LEU A 112 -10.73 -12.26 -0.71
N PHE A 113 -11.07 -11.70 0.45
CA PHE A 113 -12.33 -11.93 1.14
C PHE A 113 -13.52 -11.49 0.29
N THR A 114 -13.49 -10.25 -0.22
CA THR A 114 -14.56 -9.70 -1.09
C THR A 114 -14.67 -10.45 -2.42
N ARG A 115 -13.55 -10.93 -2.98
CA ARG A 115 -13.57 -11.77 -4.18
C ARG A 115 -14.16 -13.15 -3.90
N TYR A 116 -13.84 -13.75 -2.75
CA TYR A 116 -14.38 -15.04 -2.34
C TYR A 116 -15.90 -14.97 -2.09
N GLU A 117 -16.39 -13.94 -1.40
CA GLU A 117 -17.84 -13.73 -1.21
C GLU A 117 -18.58 -13.49 -2.52
N ARG A 118 -18.01 -12.69 -3.45
CA ARG A 118 -18.59 -12.51 -4.80
C ARG A 118 -18.65 -13.79 -5.62
N SER A 119 -17.68 -14.69 -5.45
CA SER A 119 -17.66 -15.99 -6.13
C SER A 119 -18.66 -16.99 -5.54
N PHE A 120 -19.11 -16.80 -4.30
CA PHE A 120 -20.04 -17.71 -3.62
C PHE A 120 -21.49 -17.18 -3.55
N ASN A 121 -21.74 -15.90 -3.82
CA ASN A 121 -23.09 -15.33 -3.84
C ASN A 121 -23.28 -14.30 -4.98
N PRO A 122 -23.70 -14.74 -6.18
CA PRO A 122 -23.95 -13.83 -7.32
C PRO A 122 -25.20 -12.93 -7.15
N GLY A 123 -25.95 -13.05 -6.04
CA GLY A 123 -27.20 -12.33 -5.81
C GLY A 123 -27.09 -10.90 -5.25
N PHE A 124 -25.91 -10.42 -4.87
CA PHE A 124 -25.77 -9.15 -4.13
C PHE A 124 -25.75 -7.88 -5.00
N MET A 125 -26.01 -7.98 -6.31
CA MET A 125 -26.31 -6.82 -7.19
C MET A 125 -27.82 -6.64 -7.41
N ARG A 126 -28.63 -6.77 -6.37
CA ARG A 126 -29.99 -6.23 -6.34
C ARG A 126 -30.24 -5.61 -4.98
N ASN A 127 -29.86 -4.34 -4.82
CA ASN A 127 -30.53 -3.30 -4.03
C ASN A 127 -29.52 -2.24 -3.57
N THR A 128 -29.19 -1.35 -4.48
CA THR A 128 -29.03 0.08 -4.13
C THR A 128 -29.84 0.83 -5.19
N LYS A 129 -31.13 1.00 -4.90
CA LYS A 129 -31.89 2.15 -5.40
C LYS A 129 -31.41 3.37 -4.64
#